data_AF-A0A7H0Y2M0-F1
#
_entry.id   AF-A0A7H0Y2M0-F1
#
_cell.length_a   1.000
_cell.length_b   1.000
_cell.length_c   1.000
_cell.angle_alpha   90.00
_cell.angle_beta   90.00
_cell.angle_gamma   90.00
#
_symmetry.space_group_name_H-M   'P 1'
#
loop_
_entity.id
_entity.type
_entity.pdbx_description
1 polymer ?
#
loop_
_entity_poly.entity_id
_entity_poly.type
_entity_poly.pdbx_seq_one_letter_code
_entity_poly.pdbx_strand_id
1 'polypeptide(L)'
;MNEQAPKIRLVTNNTYGEFNFYTTREELQEYLDETLTITVDLFLEGNSLEGNRHYFNWIKARSNKKTDGNRSGGSDGSSTGGEDSSVD
;
A
#
# COMPACT_ATOMS: atom_id res chain seq x y z
N MET A 1 19.60 -12.58 21.66
CA MET A 1 19.23 -13.77 20.84
C MET A 1 18.88 -13.27 19.44
N ASN A 2 18.53 -14.10 18.45
CA ASN A 2 17.97 -13.56 17.19
C ASN A 2 16.46 -13.32 17.37
N GLU A 3 16.13 -12.27 18.10
CA GLU A 3 14.78 -11.85 18.45
C GLU A 3 14.07 -11.26 17.22
N GLN A 4 13.64 -12.15 16.32
CA GLN A 4 12.71 -11.78 15.26
C GLN A 4 11.43 -11.30 15.93
N ALA A 5 11.13 -10.01 15.79
CA ALA A 5 9.93 -9.39 16.34
C ALA A 5 8.68 -10.21 15.98
N PRO A 6 7.72 -10.36 16.91
CA PRO A 6 6.57 -11.23 16.72
C PRO A 6 5.75 -10.79 15.51
N LYS A 7 5.71 -11.65 14.49
CA LYS A 7 5.00 -11.40 13.23
C LYS A 7 3.54 -11.79 13.37
N ILE A 8 2.65 -10.82 13.18
CA ILE A 8 1.21 -11.01 13.12
C ILE A 8 0.88 -11.56 11.72
N ARG A 9 0.09 -12.64 11.66
CA ARG A 9 -0.44 -13.19 10.41
C ARG A 9 -1.87 -12.69 10.21
N LEU A 10 -2.10 -11.90 9.18
CA LEU A 10 -3.41 -11.44 8.76
C LEU A 10 -3.85 -12.14 7.47
N VAL A 11 -5.16 -12.27 7.27
CA VAL A 11 -5.75 -12.83 6.06
C VAL A 11 -6.55 -11.76 5.32
N THR A 12 -6.40 -11.69 4.01
CA THR A 12 -7.17 -10.79 3.14
C THR A 12 -7.46 -11.50 1.82
N ASN A 13 -8.39 -10.97 1.03
CA ASN A 13 -8.71 -11.48 -0.30
C ASN A 13 -8.44 -10.45 -1.41
N ASN A 14 -8.29 -10.97 -2.62
CA ASN A 14 -8.27 -10.23 -3.87
C ASN A 14 -9.07 -11.03 -4.93
N THR A 15 -9.17 -10.51 -6.16
CA THR A 15 -9.85 -11.17 -7.30
C THR A 15 -9.36 -12.60 -7.58
N TYR A 16 -8.15 -12.96 -7.12
CA TYR A 16 -7.54 -14.28 -7.29
C TYR A 16 -7.75 -15.24 -6.10
N GLY A 17 -8.43 -14.81 -5.03
CA GLY A 17 -8.68 -15.60 -3.83
C GLY A 17 -8.12 -14.99 -2.54
N GLU A 18 -8.21 -15.76 -1.45
CA GLU A 18 -7.68 -15.42 -0.13
C GLU A 18 -6.19 -15.72 -0.02
N PHE A 19 -5.45 -14.84 0.66
CA PHE A 19 -4.04 -15.02 0.96
C PHE A 19 -3.68 -14.49 2.35
N ASN A 20 -2.63 -15.07 2.92
CA ASN A 20 -2.09 -14.66 4.21
C ASN A 20 -0.89 -13.73 3.98
N PHE A 21 -0.78 -12.69 4.80
CA PHE A 21 0.39 -11.81 4.85
C PHE A 21 0.88 -11.65 6.29
N TYR A 22 2.15 -11.27 6.42
CA TYR A 22 2.83 -11.11 7.71
C TYR A 22 3.25 -9.66 7.89
N THR A 23 3.07 -9.14 9.11
CA THR A 23 3.45 -7.78 9.50
C THR A 23 3.98 -7.77 10.94
N THR A 24 4.58 -6.68 11.40
CA THR A 24 4.88 -6.48 12.83
C THR A 24 3.74 -5.77 13.56
N ARG A 25 3.72 -5.90 14.89
CA ARG A 25 2.80 -5.14 15.74
C ARG A 25 2.99 -3.63 15.62
N GLU A 26 4.21 -3.17 15.34
CA GLU A 26 4.55 -1.76 15.18
C GLU A 26 3.95 -1.17 13.89
N GLU A 27 4.13 -1.85 12.75
CA GLU A 27 3.55 -1.41 11.47
C GLU A 27 2.02 -1.35 11.51
N LEU A 28 1.40 -2.31 12.20
CA LEU A 28 -0.06 -2.34 12.36
C LEU A 28 -0.52 -1.24 13.32
N GLN A 29 0.17 -1.03 14.44
CA GLN A 29 -0.17 0.04 15.38
C GLN A 29 -0.05 1.43 14.76
N GLU A 30 0.93 1.67 13.88
CA GLU A 30 1.10 2.93 13.16
C GLU A 30 -0.05 3.22 12.17
N TYR A 31 -0.49 2.22 11.41
CA TYR A 31 -1.68 2.35 10.57
C TYR A 31 -2.94 2.62 11.40
N LEU A 32 -3.11 1.91 12.52
CA LEU A 32 -4.27 2.09 13.38
C LEU A 32 -4.27 3.48 14.02
N ASP A 33 -3.12 3.99 14.44
CA ASP A 33 -2.98 5.35 14.98
C ASP A 33 -3.36 6.42 13.94
N GLU A 34 -2.87 6.29 12.69
CA GLU A 34 -3.14 7.22 11.58
C GLU A 34 -4.62 7.21 11.13
N THR A 35 -5.33 6.07 11.22
CA THR A 35 -6.64 5.89 10.57
C THR A 35 -7.84 5.70 11.49
N LEU A 36 -7.68 5.02 12.63
CA LEU A 36 -8.79 4.55 13.47
C LEU A 36 -8.62 4.89 14.96
N THR A 37 -7.39 5.25 15.37
CA THR A 37 -6.98 5.52 16.76
C THR A 37 -7.37 4.39 17.74
N ILE A 38 -7.24 3.14 17.29
CA ILE A 38 -7.49 1.92 18.10
C ILE A 38 -6.20 1.13 18.36
N THR A 39 -6.25 0.20 19.31
CA THR A 39 -5.13 -0.72 19.59
C THR A 39 -5.13 -1.90 18.63
N VAL A 40 -3.94 -2.50 18.44
CA VAL A 40 -3.78 -3.75 17.67
C VAL A 40 -4.68 -4.87 18.19
N ASP A 41 -4.85 -5.03 19.50
CA ASP A 41 -5.66 -6.11 20.05
C ASP A 41 -7.16 -5.94 19.72
N LEU A 42 -7.69 -4.70 19.75
CA LEU A 42 -9.07 -4.40 19.30
C LEU A 42 -9.27 -4.70 17.81
N PHE A 43 -8.30 -4.38 16.97
CA PHE A 43 -8.34 -4.69 15.54
C PHE A 43 -8.31 -6.21 15.28
N LEU A 44 -7.50 -6.95 16.04
CA LEU A 44 -7.42 -8.42 15.97
C LEU A 44 -8.65 -9.12 16.55
N GLU A 45 -9.31 -8.55 17.55
CA GLU A 45 -10.57 -9.06 18.10
C GLU A 45 -11.72 -8.88 17.09
N GLY A 46 -11.77 -7.73 16.42
CA GLY A 46 -12.75 -7.44 15.36
C GLY A 46 -12.44 -8.07 13.99
N ASN A 47 -11.39 -8.92 13.87
CA ASN A 47 -10.76 -9.46 12.65
C ASN A 47 -11.60 -9.44 11.37
N SER A 48 -11.67 -8.27 10.73
CA SER A 48 -12.52 -8.02 9.58
C SER A 48 -11.70 -8.06 8.29
N LEU A 49 -12.10 -8.91 7.34
CA LEU A 49 -11.47 -9.03 6.02
C LEU A 49 -11.31 -7.68 5.32
N GLU A 50 -12.30 -6.79 5.46
CA GLU A 50 -12.27 -5.43 4.92
C GLU A 50 -11.16 -4.60 5.59
N GLY A 51 -11.07 -4.60 6.92
CA GLY A 51 -9.98 -3.94 7.66
C GLY A 51 -8.59 -4.44 7.26
N ASN A 52 -8.44 -5.77 7.14
CA ASN A 52 -7.19 -6.38 6.67
C ASN A 52 -6.82 -5.95 5.23
N ARG A 53 -7.82 -5.76 4.36
CA ARG A 53 -7.65 -5.27 2.99
C ARG A 53 -7.27 -3.78 2.94
N HIS A 54 -7.89 -2.94 3.77
CA HIS A 54 -7.50 -1.53 3.90
C HIS A 54 -6.05 -1.40 4.39
N TYR A 55 -5.69 -2.16 5.42
CA TYR A 55 -4.33 -2.20 5.94
C TYR A 55 -3.31 -2.67 4.88
N PHE A 56 -3.60 -3.74 4.14
CA PHE A 56 -2.74 -4.22 3.06
C PHE A 56 -2.53 -3.17 1.95
N ASN A 57 -3.58 -2.41 1.59
CA ASN A 57 -3.44 -1.29 0.64
C ASN A 57 -2.60 -0.14 1.19
N TRP A 58 -2.70 0.17 2.48
CA TRP A 58 -1.84 1.17 3.14
C TRP A 58 -0.36 0.75 3.11
N ILE A 59 -0.03 -0.50 3.44
CA ILE A 59 1.34 -1.03 3.34
C ILE A 59 1.87 -0.88 1.91
N LYS A 60 1.07 -1.24 0.89
CA LYS A 60 1.45 -1.06 -0.52
C LYS A 60 1.71 0.40 -0.88
N ALA A 61 0.83 1.32 -0.48
CA ALA A 61 0.99 2.75 -0.73
C ALA A 61 2.26 3.31 -0.06
N ARG A 62 2.54 2.87 1.18
CA ARG A 62 3.75 3.22 1.94
C ARG A 62 5.04 2.71 1.27
N SER A 63 5.03 1.48 0.75
CA SER A 63 6.15 0.90 0.00
C SER A 63 6.42 1.66 -1.30
N ASN A 64 5.37 2.04 -2.04
CA ASN A 64 5.48 2.86 -3.24
C ASN A 64 6.11 4.25 -2.94
N LYS A 65 5.72 4.93 -1.85
CA LYS A 65 6.31 6.22 -1.44
C LYS A 65 7.84 6.15 -1.23
N LYS A 66 8.39 5.01 -0.80
CA LYS A 66 9.87 4.83 -0.68
C LYS A 66 10.56 4.61 -2.03
N THR A 67 9.83 4.19 -3.07
CA THR A 67 10.36 3.95 -4.43
C THR A 67 10.35 5.21 -5.30
N ASP A 68 9.43 6.15 -5.05
CA ASP A 68 9.23 7.32 -5.92
C ASP A 68 10.45 8.26 -5.98
N GLY A 69 11.26 8.29 -4.91
CA GLY A 69 12.55 8.98 -4.87
C GLY A 69 13.62 8.45 -5.85
N ASN A 70 13.34 7.37 -6.59
CA ASN A 70 14.23 6.80 -7.61
C ASN A 70 13.55 6.65 -8.99
N ARG A 71 12.47 7.41 -9.27
CA ARG A 71 11.82 7.46 -10.60
C ARG A 71 11.61 8.89 -11.13
N SER A 72 12.57 9.77 -10.87
CA SER A 72 12.76 10.97 -11.69
C SER A 72 13.40 10.58 -13.03
N GLY A 73 12.70 10.85 -14.14
CA GLY A 73 13.08 10.41 -15.49
C GLY A 73 11.88 9.73 -16.18
N GLY A 74 10.91 10.45 -16.73
CA GLY A 74 10.95 11.84 -17.16
C GLY A 74 10.81 11.92 -18.68
N SER A 75 9.55 11.86 -19.13
CA SER A 75 9.13 12.19 -20.50
C SER A 75 7.77 12.86 -20.39
N ASP A 76 7.77 14.15 -20.03
CA ASP A 76 6.59 14.99 -20.10
C ASP A 76 6.08 15.06 -21.55
N GLY A 77 4.77 14.86 -21.72
CA GLY A 77 4.12 14.94 -23.01
C GLY A 77 3.75 16.39 -23.35
N SER A 78 4.73 17.20 -23.73
CA SER A 78 4.48 18.55 -24.24
C SER A 78 4.04 18.50 -25.71
N SER A 79 2.77 18.86 -25.96
CA SER A 79 2.13 18.83 -27.28
C SER A 79 2.01 20.23 -27.91
N THR A 80 2.55 20.40 -29.11
CA THR A 80 2.22 21.47 -30.10
C THR A 80 2.66 20.95 -31.47
N GLY A 81 1.91 21.03 -32.58
CA GLY A 81 0.66 21.75 -32.84
C GLY A 81 0.92 22.85 -33.87
N GLY A 82 0.55 22.60 -35.14
CA GLY A 82 0.72 23.47 -36.32
C GLY A 82 2.03 23.26 -37.10
N GLU A 83 2.12 23.46 -38.42
CA GLU A 83 1.15 23.85 -39.47
C GLU A 83 1.83 23.51 -40.84
N ASP A 84 1.22 23.39 -42.03
CA ASP A 84 -0.19 23.49 -42.45
C ASP A 84 -0.58 22.57 -43.65
N SER A 85 0.18 22.59 -44.76
CA SER A 85 -0.27 22.28 -46.14
C SER A 85 0.90 21.77 -47.03
N SER A 86 0.76 21.19 -48.23
CA SER A 86 -0.33 21.20 -49.23
C SER A 86 -0.28 19.98 -50.17
N VAL A 87 -1.31 19.83 -51.00
CA VAL A 87 -1.44 18.85 -52.10
C VAL A 87 -0.77 19.34 -53.39
N ASP A 88 0.06 18.49 -54.01
CA ASP A 88 -0.04 17.99 -55.42
C ASP A 88 0.98 16.84 -55.63
#